data_AF-A0A9X7BTM8-F1
#
_entry.id   AF-A0A9X7BTM8-F1
#
_cell.length_a   1.000
_cell.length_b   1.000
_cell.length_c   1.000
_cell.angle_alpha   90.00
_cell.angle_beta   90.00
_cell.angle_gamma   90.00
#
_symmetry.space_group_name_H-M   'P 1'
#
loop_
_entity.id
_entity.type
_entity.pdbx_description
1 polymer ?
#
loop_
_entity_poly.entity_id
_entity_poly.type
_entity_poly.pdbx_seq_one_letter_code
_entity_poly.pdbx_strand_id
1 'polypeptide(L)'
;MQTVEELANYFVHYITQARFSIEPRTQSAISSIQFLLNKGWTLHDIKEELDNFSKTYPQIVTTLYHIEEIMKTKEPPNNLLNPDSFYYHNILREVPPPPTLKKDPESGKMVRVEFEFYLEMKKRFTMQELLDYWYKKMKIVPNEHMIKQDEGKFKYMLGNYTIDELLFMIDVAVVQRKENQLRPLRNAFELEKYLEEARDFIQRKENTHKVTGINREIKRHATDSNSASFH
;
A
#
# COMPACT_ATOMS: atom_id res chain seq x y z
N MET A 1 -6.27 -11.56 15.69
CA MET A 1 -6.51 -12.12 14.35
C MET A 1 -5.34 -11.73 13.48
N GLN A 2 -4.55 -12.72 13.09
CA GLN A 2 -3.25 -12.55 12.44
C GLN A 2 -3.18 -13.22 11.06
N THR A 3 -4.08 -14.16 10.75
CA THR A 3 -4.07 -14.90 9.48
C THR A 3 -5.41 -14.83 8.73
N VAL A 4 -5.37 -15.18 7.44
CA VAL A 4 -6.56 -15.27 6.58
C VAL A 4 -7.50 -16.36 7.10
N GLU A 5 -6.93 -17.50 7.51
CA GLU A 5 -7.66 -18.66 8.02
C GLU A 5 -8.37 -18.33 9.34
N GLU A 6 -7.73 -17.57 10.23
CA GLU A 6 -8.36 -17.11 11.46
C GLU A 6 -9.57 -16.21 11.18
N LEU A 7 -9.45 -15.27 10.23
CA LEU A 7 -10.55 -14.38 9.85
C LEU A 7 -11.69 -15.13 9.16
N ALA A 8 -11.38 -16.09 8.29
CA ALA A 8 -12.37 -16.93 7.62
C ALA A 8 -13.16 -17.77 8.65
N ASN A 9 -12.45 -18.45 9.56
CA ASN A 9 -13.08 -19.20 10.64
C ASN A 9 -13.89 -18.30 11.56
N TYR A 10 -13.41 -17.09 11.85
CA TYR A 10 -14.14 -16.10 12.63
C TYR A 10 -15.50 -15.77 11.97
N PHE A 11 -15.49 -15.48 10.66
CA PHE A 11 -16.71 -15.17 9.91
C PHE A 11 -17.71 -16.35 9.92
N VAL A 12 -17.23 -17.56 9.65
CA VAL A 12 -18.11 -18.74 9.56
C VAL A 12 -18.69 -19.15 10.92
N HIS A 13 -17.86 -19.20 11.97
CA HIS A 13 -18.28 -19.70 13.27
C HIS A 13 -18.96 -18.66 14.15
N TYR A 14 -18.50 -17.40 14.12
CA TYR A 14 -18.94 -16.39 15.08
C TYR A 14 -19.89 -15.36 14.47
N ILE A 15 -19.67 -14.96 13.22
CA ILE A 15 -20.52 -13.97 12.54
C ILE A 15 -21.78 -14.62 11.98
N THR A 16 -21.63 -15.64 11.13
CA THR A 16 -22.77 -16.32 10.49
C THR A 16 -23.33 -17.48 11.32
N GLN A 17 -22.60 -17.96 12.32
CA GLN A 17 -22.96 -19.09 13.18
C GLN A 17 -23.36 -20.36 12.39
N ALA A 18 -22.62 -20.62 11.30
CA ALA A 18 -22.92 -21.72 10.39
C ALA A 18 -22.89 -23.08 11.10
N ARG A 19 -23.94 -23.89 10.91
CA ARG A 19 -24.04 -25.26 11.46
C ARG A 19 -23.76 -26.36 10.42
N PHE A 20 -23.80 -26.02 9.14
CA PHE A 20 -23.63 -26.93 8.02
C PHE A 20 -22.66 -26.35 7.00
N SER A 21 -22.04 -27.24 6.21
CA SER A 21 -21.09 -26.87 5.15
C SER A 21 -19.97 -25.94 5.62
N ILE A 22 -19.50 -26.13 6.86
CA ILE A 22 -18.49 -25.28 7.50
C ILE A 22 -17.23 -25.20 6.64
N GLU A 23 -16.67 -26.34 6.25
CA GLU A 23 -15.43 -26.40 5.49
C GLU A 23 -15.52 -25.73 4.10
N PRO A 24 -16.52 -26.04 3.25
CA PRO A 24 -16.72 -25.30 2.00
C PRO A 24 -16.90 -23.79 2.19
N ARG A 25 -17.60 -23.37 3.25
CA ARG A 25 -17.82 -21.95 3.57
C ARG A 25 -16.53 -21.27 4.03
N THR A 26 -15.72 -21.94 4.83
CA THR A 26 -14.41 -21.43 5.25
C THR A 26 -13.50 -21.28 4.04
N GLN A 27 -13.46 -22.24 3.13
CA GLN A 27 -12.64 -22.14 1.91
C GLN A 27 -13.11 -21.01 0.97
N SER A 28 -14.43 -20.84 0.84
CA SER A 28 -14.98 -19.69 0.14
C SER A 28 -14.51 -18.39 0.79
N ALA A 29 -14.66 -18.25 2.11
CA ALA A 29 -14.25 -17.06 2.85
C ALA A 29 -12.73 -16.77 2.73
N ILE A 30 -11.88 -17.80 2.76
CA ILE A 30 -10.43 -17.66 2.52
C ILE A 30 -10.18 -17.02 1.16
N SER A 31 -10.83 -17.53 0.10
CA SER A 31 -10.69 -17.02 -1.26
C SER A 31 -11.15 -15.55 -1.36
N SER A 32 -12.28 -15.22 -0.73
CA SER A 32 -12.82 -13.85 -0.65
C SER A 32 -11.86 -12.90 0.05
N ILE A 33 -11.31 -13.32 1.19
CA ILE A 33 -10.37 -12.51 1.97
C ILE A 33 -9.09 -12.27 1.17
N GLN A 34 -8.53 -13.31 0.54
CA GLN A 34 -7.35 -13.17 -0.32
C GLN A 34 -7.60 -12.17 -1.46
N PHE A 35 -8.78 -12.24 -2.10
CA PHE A 35 -9.17 -11.27 -3.11
C PHE A 35 -9.25 -9.83 -2.56
N LEU A 36 -9.81 -9.64 -1.37
CA LEU A 36 -9.86 -8.33 -0.71
C LEU A 36 -8.46 -7.81 -0.33
N LEU A 37 -7.58 -8.68 0.16
CA LEU A 37 -6.17 -8.34 0.44
C LEU A 37 -5.47 -7.86 -0.84
N ASN A 38 -5.70 -8.53 -1.97
CA ASN A 38 -5.18 -8.12 -3.28
C ASN A 38 -5.74 -6.77 -3.77
N LYS A 39 -6.89 -6.34 -3.24
CA LYS A 39 -7.46 -4.99 -3.44
C LYS A 39 -6.91 -3.94 -2.47
N GLY A 40 -6.04 -4.31 -1.54
CA GLY A 40 -5.44 -3.38 -0.56
C GLY A 40 -6.17 -3.30 0.78
N TRP A 41 -7.16 -4.15 1.03
CA TRP A 41 -7.72 -4.30 2.38
C TRP A 41 -6.69 -4.92 3.32
N THR A 42 -6.78 -4.61 4.63
CA THR A 42 -6.08 -5.39 5.65
C THR A 42 -7.05 -6.35 6.34
N LEU A 43 -6.52 -7.40 6.96
CA LEU A 43 -7.31 -8.31 7.79
C LEU A 43 -8.08 -7.58 8.90
N HIS A 44 -7.48 -6.51 9.44
CA HIS A 44 -8.11 -5.68 10.47
C HIS A 44 -9.32 -4.93 9.92
N ASP A 45 -9.17 -4.23 8.78
CA ASP A 45 -10.26 -3.48 8.16
C ASP A 45 -11.42 -4.42 7.76
N ILE A 46 -11.11 -5.60 7.19
CA ILE A 46 -12.14 -6.58 6.81
C ILE A 46 -12.90 -7.03 8.07
N LYS A 47 -12.19 -7.34 9.16
CA LYS A 47 -12.83 -7.72 10.42
C LYS A 47 -13.75 -6.61 10.91
N GLU A 48 -13.27 -5.37 10.96
CA GLU A 48 -14.05 -4.25 11.45
C GLU A 48 -15.35 -4.07 10.64
N GLU A 49 -15.27 -4.20 9.32
CA GLU A 49 -16.45 -4.13 8.46
C GLU A 49 -17.44 -5.28 8.68
N LEU A 50 -16.95 -6.50 8.93
CA LEU A 50 -17.78 -7.65 9.27
C LEU A 50 -18.44 -7.48 10.65
N ASP A 51 -17.69 -7.01 11.65
CA ASP A 51 -18.20 -6.73 12.99
C ASP A 51 -19.29 -5.65 12.94
N ASN A 52 -19.03 -4.57 12.21
CA ASN A 52 -19.98 -3.48 12.04
C ASN A 52 -21.25 -3.97 11.34
N PHE A 53 -21.12 -4.72 10.26
CA PHE A 53 -22.28 -5.31 9.58
C PHE A 53 -23.08 -6.22 10.50
N SER A 54 -22.42 -7.09 11.27
CA SER A 54 -23.08 -8.01 12.21
C SER A 54 -23.83 -7.27 13.31
N LYS A 55 -23.32 -6.13 13.78
CA LYS A 55 -24.00 -5.28 14.78
C LYS A 55 -25.20 -4.55 14.17
N THR A 56 -25.06 -4.05 12.94
CA THR A 56 -26.12 -3.27 12.27
C THR A 56 -27.26 -4.16 11.76
N TYR A 57 -26.94 -5.37 11.27
CA TYR A 57 -27.90 -6.28 10.62
C TYR A 57 -27.89 -7.70 11.21
N PRO A 58 -28.16 -7.89 12.51
CA PRO A 58 -28.03 -9.18 13.20
C PRO A 58 -28.97 -10.27 12.66
N GLN A 59 -30.11 -9.90 12.09
CA GLN A 59 -31.08 -10.85 11.52
C GLN A 59 -30.66 -11.37 10.14
N ILE A 60 -29.92 -10.56 9.37
CA ILE A 60 -29.49 -10.90 8.01
C ILE A 60 -28.17 -11.67 8.04
N VAL A 61 -27.29 -11.36 8.99
CA VAL A 61 -25.92 -11.89 9.00
C VAL A 61 -25.86 -13.42 9.11
N THR A 62 -26.85 -14.06 9.75
CA THR A 62 -26.90 -15.52 9.91
C THR A 62 -27.34 -16.26 8.64
N THR A 63 -27.98 -15.58 7.69
CA THR A 63 -28.41 -16.16 6.42
C THR A 63 -27.42 -15.95 5.28
N LEU A 64 -26.41 -15.10 5.48
CA LEU A 64 -25.34 -14.88 4.51
C LEU A 64 -24.46 -16.11 4.39
N TYR A 65 -23.97 -16.38 3.17
CA TYR A 65 -23.09 -17.48 2.86
C TYR A 65 -21.66 -17.02 2.58
N HIS A 66 -21.51 -15.84 1.99
CA HIS A 66 -20.26 -15.35 1.42
C HIS A 66 -19.89 -13.95 1.94
N ILE A 67 -18.60 -13.68 2.09
CA ILE A 67 -18.09 -12.37 2.55
C ILE A 67 -18.39 -11.28 1.52
N GLU A 68 -18.42 -11.63 0.24
CA GLU A 68 -18.73 -10.75 -0.88
C GLU A 68 -20.09 -10.07 -0.73
N GLU A 69 -21.06 -10.74 -0.11
CA GLU A 69 -22.39 -10.16 0.11
C GLU A 69 -22.33 -8.90 0.98
N ILE A 70 -21.32 -8.79 1.85
CA ILE A 70 -21.08 -7.62 2.71
C ILE A 70 -20.11 -6.63 2.05
N MET A 71 -19.08 -7.15 1.37
CA MET A 71 -17.92 -6.37 0.95
C MET A 71 -17.97 -5.88 -0.49
N LYS A 72 -18.87 -6.38 -1.35
CA LYS A 72 -18.87 -6.15 -2.80
C LYS A 72 -18.83 -4.67 -3.22
N THR A 73 -19.47 -3.78 -2.46
CA THR A 73 -19.57 -2.35 -2.77
C THR A 73 -18.66 -1.48 -1.90
N LYS A 74 -17.80 -2.09 -1.08
CA LYS A 74 -16.92 -1.36 -0.16
C LYS A 74 -15.52 -1.23 -0.76
N GLU A 75 -14.91 -0.08 -0.54
CA GLU A 75 -13.53 0.20 -0.91
C GLU A 75 -12.63 0.25 0.33
N PRO A 76 -11.33 -0.08 0.22
CA PRO A 76 -10.40 0.00 1.33
C PRO A 76 -10.43 1.39 1.99
N PRO A 77 -10.55 1.48 3.31
CA PRO A 77 -10.70 2.77 3.98
C PRO A 77 -9.42 3.60 3.87
N ASN A 78 -9.59 4.92 3.75
CA ASN A 78 -8.51 5.92 3.80
C ASN A 78 -7.40 5.71 2.75
N ASN A 79 -7.73 5.14 1.59
CA ASN A 79 -6.77 5.01 0.49
C ASN A 79 -6.61 6.35 -0.24
N LEU A 80 -5.38 6.85 -0.33
CA LEU A 80 -5.03 8.07 -1.07
C LEU A 80 -4.74 7.79 -2.55
N LEU A 81 -4.69 6.52 -2.94
CA LEU A 81 -4.47 6.12 -4.32
C LEU A 81 -5.79 5.95 -5.06
N ASN A 82 -5.80 6.41 -6.30
CA ASN A 82 -6.82 6.09 -7.28
C ASN A 82 -6.38 4.81 -8.02
N PRO A 83 -7.19 3.74 -8.03
CA PRO A 83 -6.86 2.46 -8.69
C PRO A 83 -6.50 2.58 -10.17
N ASP A 84 -7.03 3.57 -10.88
CA ASP A 84 -6.82 3.75 -12.33
C ASP A 84 -5.65 4.69 -12.66
N SER A 85 -4.98 5.22 -11.65
CA SER A 85 -3.88 6.18 -11.82
C SER A 85 -2.52 5.50 -11.79
N PHE A 86 -1.65 5.90 -12.71
CA PHE A 86 -0.24 5.51 -12.68
C PHE A 86 0.58 6.57 -11.96
N TYR A 87 1.22 6.17 -10.85
CA TYR A 87 2.03 7.05 -10.02
C TYR A 87 3.51 6.94 -10.38
N TYR A 88 4.22 8.06 -10.31
CA TYR A 88 5.64 8.20 -10.62
C TYR A 88 6.55 8.11 -9.42
N HIS A 89 6.05 8.43 -8.23
CA HIS A 89 6.86 8.38 -7.03
C HIS A 89 7.15 6.94 -6.58
N ASN A 90 8.42 6.66 -6.23
CA ASN A 90 8.88 5.28 -5.96
C ASN A 90 8.17 4.62 -4.77
N ILE A 91 7.78 5.39 -3.75
CA ILE A 91 7.07 4.82 -2.58
C ILE A 91 5.67 4.29 -2.90
N LEU A 92 5.09 4.73 -4.03
CA LEU A 92 3.75 4.33 -4.48
C LEU A 92 3.78 3.11 -5.39
N ARG A 93 4.96 2.50 -5.56
CA ARG A 93 5.21 1.42 -6.51
C ARG A 93 5.75 0.21 -5.79
N GLU A 94 5.46 -0.95 -6.36
CA GLU A 94 6.10 -2.21 -6.03
C GLU A 94 7.00 -2.62 -7.19
N VAL A 95 8.26 -2.89 -6.87
CA VAL A 95 9.30 -3.35 -7.80
C VAL A 95 10.06 -4.50 -7.14
N PRO A 96 10.70 -5.40 -7.90
CA PRO A 96 11.48 -6.48 -7.32
C PRO A 96 12.62 -5.91 -6.46
N PRO A 97 13.04 -6.65 -5.42
CA PRO A 97 14.22 -6.27 -4.66
C PRO A 97 15.47 -6.31 -5.57
N PRO A 98 16.51 -5.53 -5.24
CA PRO A 98 17.75 -5.57 -6.00
C PRO A 98 18.36 -6.99 -5.97
N PRO A 99 19.07 -7.40 -7.03
CA PRO A 99 19.79 -8.67 -7.03
C PRO A 99 20.74 -8.77 -5.83
N THR A 100 20.75 -9.94 -5.19
CA THR A 100 21.62 -10.20 -4.03
C THR A 100 22.45 -11.46 -4.26
N LEU A 101 23.65 -11.50 -3.69
CA LEU A 101 24.42 -12.73 -3.63
C LEU A 101 24.05 -13.49 -2.35
N LYS A 102 23.63 -14.74 -2.48
CA LYS A 102 23.38 -15.63 -1.33
C LYS A 102 24.29 -16.84 -1.43
N LYS A 103 24.70 -17.37 -0.28
CA LYS A 103 25.41 -18.64 -0.23
C LYS A 103 24.39 -19.77 -0.39
N ASP A 104 24.56 -20.60 -1.40
CA ASP A 104 23.76 -21.80 -1.59
C ASP A 104 24.06 -22.79 -0.45
N PRO A 105 23.06 -23.21 0.34
CA PRO A 105 23.26 -24.15 1.43
C PRO A 105 23.75 -25.54 0.97
N GLU A 106 23.47 -25.95 -0.27
CA GLU A 106 23.87 -27.27 -0.78
C GLU A 106 25.30 -27.27 -1.36
N SER A 107 25.61 -26.35 -2.28
CA SER A 107 26.92 -26.31 -2.93
C SER A 107 27.96 -25.45 -2.22
N GLY A 108 27.55 -24.62 -1.25
CA GLY A 108 28.42 -23.68 -0.54
C GLY A 108 28.93 -22.51 -1.39
N LYS A 109 28.52 -22.41 -2.67
CA LYS A 109 28.92 -21.34 -3.58
C LYS A 109 28.06 -20.10 -3.40
N MET A 110 28.62 -18.94 -3.76
CA MET A 110 27.86 -17.71 -3.87
C MET A 110 27.07 -17.74 -5.18
N VAL A 111 25.75 -17.67 -5.08
CA VAL A 111 24.83 -17.64 -6.22
C VAL A 111 24.13 -16.28 -6.28
N ARG A 112 23.95 -15.76 -7.49
CA ARG A 112 23.18 -14.53 -7.70
C ARG A 112 21.71 -14.86 -7.67
N VAL A 113 20.98 -14.19 -6.78
CA VAL A 113 19.52 -14.26 -6.66
C VAL A 113 18.93 -12.99 -7.24
N GLU A 114 18.26 -13.14 -8.37
CA GLU A 114 17.51 -12.08 -9.02
C GLU A 114 16.08 -12.49 -9.31
N PHE A 115 15.22 -11.47 -9.42
CA PHE A 115 13.79 -11.63 -9.64
C PHE A 115 13.42 -11.02 -10.99
N GLU A 116 12.39 -11.58 -11.63
CA GLU A 116 11.83 -10.99 -12.84
C GLU A 116 11.37 -9.55 -12.58
N PHE A 117 11.59 -8.69 -13.57
CA PHE A 117 11.20 -7.29 -13.46
C PHE A 117 9.67 -7.15 -13.46
N TYR A 118 9.14 -6.50 -12.43
CA TYR A 118 7.76 -6.05 -12.36
C TYR A 118 7.71 -4.61 -11.85
N LEU A 119 6.63 -3.92 -12.20
CA LEU A 119 6.33 -2.57 -11.74
C LEU A 119 4.82 -2.46 -11.58
N GLU A 120 4.35 -2.53 -10.34
CA GLU A 120 2.92 -2.43 -10.01
C GLU A 120 2.69 -1.21 -9.12
N MET A 121 1.49 -0.62 -9.18
CA MET A 121 1.10 0.38 -8.19
C MET A 121 0.76 -0.32 -6.89
N LYS A 122 1.17 0.30 -5.77
CA LYS A 122 0.69 -0.10 -4.46
C LYS A 122 -0.84 -0.10 -4.45
N LYS A 123 -1.43 -1.09 -3.79
CA LYS A 123 -2.90 -1.19 -3.69
C LYS A 123 -3.48 -0.22 -2.68
N ARG A 124 -2.69 0.18 -1.68
CA ARG A 124 -3.07 1.17 -0.69
C ARG A 124 -1.90 2.05 -0.30
N PHE A 125 -2.19 3.34 -0.13
CA PHE A 125 -1.29 4.29 0.52
C PHE A 125 -2.14 5.23 1.39
N THR A 126 -1.89 5.24 2.69
CA THR A 126 -2.72 5.95 3.67
C THR A 126 -2.11 7.29 4.08
N MET A 127 -2.91 8.13 4.74
CA MET A 127 -2.43 9.35 5.40
C MET A 127 -1.32 9.06 6.43
N GLN A 128 -1.42 7.96 7.17
CA GLN A 128 -0.38 7.55 8.10
C GLN A 128 0.94 7.26 7.38
N GLU A 129 0.91 6.56 6.26
CA GLU A 129 2.11 6.29 5.47
C GLU A 129 2.72 7.57 4.88
N LEU A 130 1.88 8.56 4.49
CA LEU A 130 2.36 9.89 4.06
C LEU A 130 3.07 10.63 5.21
N LEU A 131 2.47 10.64 6.40
CA LEU A 131 3.07 11.25 7.60
C LEU A 131 4.38 10.55 7.98
N ASP A 132 4.40 9.22 7.99
CA ASP A 132 5.59 8.42 8.27
C ASP A 132 6.70 8.72 7.27
N TYR A 133 6.34 8.86 5.99
CA TYR A 133 7.27 9.26 4.94
C TYR A 133 7.88 10.64 5.22
N TRP A 134 7.04 11.62 5.51
CA TRP A 134 7.44 12.98 5.87
C TRP A 134 8.40 12.99 7.07
N TYR A 135 8.01 12.35 8.17
CA TYR A 135 8.80 12.34 9.40
C TYR A 135 10.13 11.61 9.23
N LYS A 136 10.13 10.49 8.51
CA LYS A 136 11.37 9.75 8.18
C LYS A 136 12.31 10.61 7.33
N LYS A 137 11.80 11.24 6.28
CA LYS A 137 12.60 12.06 5.36
C LYS A 137 13.16 13.31 6.03
N MET A 138 12.37 13.95 6.90
CA MET A 138 12.77 15.15 7.62
C MET A 138 13.46 14.89 8.96
N LYS A 139 13.64 13.62 9.35
CA LYS A 139 14.24 13.22 10.64
C LYS A 139 13.53 13.88 11.83
N ILE A 140 12.20 13.82 11.80
CA ILE A 140 11.32 14.33 12.86
C ILE A 140 10.93 13.16 13.74
N VAL A 141 10.99 13.35 15.06
CA VAL A 141 10.32 12.47 16.03
C VAL A 141 9.02 13.16 16.41
N PRO A 142 7.87 12.75 15.85
CA PRO A 142 6.63 13.45 16.07
C PRO A 142 6.04 13.12 17.45
N ASN A 143 5.29 14.07 18.01
CA ASN A 143 4.38 13.82 19.13
C ASN A 143 2.92 13.85 18.62
N GLU A 144 1.97 13.44 19.45
CA GLU A 144 0.55 13.33 19.04
C GLU A 144 -0.03 14.66 18.53
N HIS A 145 0.36 15.80 19.13
CA HIS A 145 -0.09 17.12 18.69
C HIS A 145 0.45 17.46 17.28
N MET A 146 1.73 17.18 17.03
CA MET A 146 2.34 17.38 15.71
C MET A 146 1.69 16.50 14.65
N ILE A 147 1.38 15.24 14.98
CA ILE A 147 0.69 14.32 14.06
C ILE A 147 -0.64 14.91 13.63
N LYS A 148 -1.49 15.32 14.58
CA LYS A 148 -2.80 15.94 14.26
C LYS A 148 -2.66 17.22 13.45
N GLN A 149 -1.66 18.04 13.76
CA GLN A 149 -1.42 19.29 13.05
C GLN A 149 -0.99 19.02 11.60
N ASP A 150 0.00 18.16 11.39
CA ASP A 150 0.51 17.86 10.05
C ASP A 150 -0.49 17.03 9.23
N GLU A 151 -1.29 16.18 9.86
CA GLU A 151 -2.42 15.50 9.21
C GLU A 151 -3.40 16.51 8.62
N GLY A 152 -3.77 17.54 9.38
CA GLY A 152 -4.62 18.63 8.90
C GLY A 152 -4.01 19.37 7.70
N LYS A 153 -2.69 19.58 7.72
CA LYS A 153 -1.97 20.23 6.62
C LYS A 153 -1.94 19.35 5.36
N PHE A 154 -1.62 18.07 5.50
CA PHE A 154 -1.60 17.16 4.36
C PHE A 154 -3.00 16.95 3.78
N LYS A 155 -4.05 16.94 4.60
CA LYS A 155 -5.43 16.94 4.10
C LYS A 155 -5.73 18.17 3.25
N TYR A 156 -5.33 19.36 3.71
CA TYR A 156 -5.46 20.59 2.93
C TYR A 156 -4.69 20.49 1.60
N MET A 157 -3.43 20.05 1.65
CA MET A 157 -2.59 19.93 0.46
C MET A 157 -3.11 18.90 -0.55
N LEU A 158 -3.61 17.74 -0.10
CA LEU A 158 -4.21 16.73 -0.96
C LEU A 158 -5.52 17.21 -1.63
N GLY A 159 -6.14 18.27 -1.12
CA GLY A 159 -7.25 18.94 -1.80
C GLY A 159 -6.82 19.77 -3.01
N ASN A 160 -5.54 20.16 -3.09
CA ASN A 160 -5.00 21.06 -4.11
C ASN A 160 -3.97 20.40 -5.04
N TYR A 161 -3.33 19.32 -4.57
CA TYR A 161 -2.21 18.67 -5.25
C TYR A 161 -2.37 17.15 -5.27
N THR A 162 -1.78 16.51 -6.27
CA THR A 162 -1.70 15.06 -6.33
C THR A 162 -0.76 14.49 -5.27
N ILE A 163 -0.96 13.23 -4.89
CA ILE A 163 -0.06 12.54 -3.96
C ILE A 163 1.38 12.45 -4.51
N ASP A 164 1.55 12.32 -5.83
CA ASP A 164 2.86 12.36 -6.47
C ASP A 164 3.55 13.70 -6.26
N GLU A 165 2.88 14.81 -6.57
CA GLU A 165 3.41 16.16 -6.33
C GLU A 165 3.84 16.34 -4.87
N LEU A 166 3.02 15.90 -3.92
CA LEU A 166 3.36 15.99 -2.49
C LEU A 166 4.61 15.21 -2.12
N LEU A 167 4.72 13.97 -2.57
CA LEU A 167 5.87 13.13 -2.27
C LEU A 167 7.15 13.65 -2.94
N PHE A 168 7.04 14.16 -4.17
CA PHE A 168 8.17 14.81 -4.85
C PHE A 168 8.56 16.14 -4.20
N MET A 169 7.61 16.95 -3.72
CA MET A 169 7.93 18.15 -2.94
C MET A 169 8.74 17.81 -1.69
N ILE A 170 8.40 16.71 -1.00
CA ILE A 170 9.18 16.22 0.16
C ILE A 170 10.60 15.85 -0.26
N ASP A 171 10.77 15.09 -1.36
CA ASP A 171 12.09 14.67 -1.82
C ASP A 171 12.96 15.83 -2.29
N VAL A 172 12.38 16.76 -3.06
CA VAL A 172 13.06 17.98 -3.52
C VAL A 172 13.49 18.82 -2.31
N ALA A 173 12.60 19.01 -1.33
CA ALA A 173 12.93 19.76 -0.12
C ALA A 173 14.10 19.13 0.64
N VAL A 174 14.18 17.80 0.72
CA VAL A 174 15.33 17.11 1.35
C VAL A 174 16.62 17.38 0.59
N VAL A 175 16.60 17.25 -0.75
CA VAL A 175 17.78 17.42 -1.59
C VAL A 175 18.28 18.86 -1.55
N GLN A 176 17.42 19.83 -1.89
CA GLN A 176 17.82 21.24 -1.95
C GLN A 176 18.30 21.76 -0.60
N ARG A 177 17.66 21.37 0.50
CA ARG A 177 18.10 21.83 1.82
C ARG A 177 19.43 21.20 2.23
N LYS A 178 19.67 19.94 1.88
CA LYS A 178 20.97 19.30 2.11
C LYS A 178 22.07 20.00 1.30
N GLU A 179 21.84 20.29 0.03
CA GLU A 179 22.80 20.99 -0.84
C GLU A 179 23.11 22.40 -0.32
N ASN A 180 22.10 23.11 0.15
CA ASN A 180 22.24 24.45 0.74
C ASN A 180 22.64 24.45 2.23
N GLN A 181 22.99 23.28 2.80
CA GLN A 181 23.38 23.13 4.21
C GLN A 181 22.33 23.66 5.21
N LEU A 182 21.06 23.63 4.83
CA LEU A 182 19.92 24.03 5.65
C LEU A 182 19.42 22.86 6.50
N ARG A 183 18.88 23.17 7.69
CA ARG A 183 18.21 22.17 8.54
C ARG A 183 16.99 21.59 7.84
N PRO A 184 16.60 20.31 8.05
CA PRO A 184 15.36 19.77 7.51
C PRO A 184 14.13 20.62 7.83
N LEU A 185 13.12 20.57 6.96
CA LEU A 185 11.86 21.28 7.22
C LEU A 185 11.19 20.74 8.48
N ARG A 186 10.59 21.65 9.25
CA ARG A 186 9.79 21.32 10.43
C ARG A 186 8.30 21.60 10.23
N ASN A 187 7.94 22.36 9.21
CA ASN A 187 6.57 22.71 8.89
C ASN A 187 6.21 22.25 7.47
N ALA A 188 5.19 21.40 7.34
CA ALA A 188 4.75 20.89 6.06
C ALA A 188 4.25 21.98 5.09
N PHE A 189 3.73 23.13 5.57
CA PHE A 189 3.31 24.23 4.69
C PHE A 189 4.44 24.80 3.83
N GLU A 190 5.69 24.65 4.25
CA GLU A 190 6.82 25.10 3.46
C GLU A 190 7.10 24.22 2.23
N LEU A 191 6.42 23.07 2.10
CA LEU A 191 6.56 22.18 0.94
C LEU A 191 6.11 22.85 -0.37
N GLU A 192 5.13 23.75 -0.33
CA GLU A 192 4.63 24.42 -1.54
C GLU A 192 5.72 25.24 -2.26
N LYS A 193 6.76 25.65 -1.53
CA LYS A 193 7.93 26.35 -2.10
C LYS A 193 8.72 25.50 -3.09
N TYR A 194 8.53 24.18 -3.08
CA TYR A 194 9.25 23.21 -3.91
C TYR A 194 8.36 22.59 -4.99
N LEU A 195 7.15 23.13 -5.21
CA LEU A 195 6.16 22.57 -6.14
C LEU A 195 6.65 22.58 -7.58
N GLU A 196 7.24 23.70 -8.03
CA GLU A 196 7.69 23.85 -9.41
C GLU A 196 8.82 22.87 -9.74
N GLU A 197 9.80 22.74 -8.85
CA GLU A 197 10.87 21.75 -9.03
C GLU A 197 10.38 20.31 -8.90
N ALA A 198 9.36 20.05 -8.07
CA ALA A 198 8.72 18.76 -7.98
C ALA A 198 8.05 18.38 -9.31
N ARG A 199 7.33 19.33 -9.94
CA ARG A 199 6.70 19.14 -11.25
C ARG A 199 7.71 18.91 -12.36
N ASP A 200 8.79 19.68 -12.37
CA ASP A 200 9.91 19.47 -13.30
C ASP A 200 10.49 18.06 -13.15
N PHE A 201 10.67 17.59 -11.92
CA PHE A 201 11.18 16.25 -11.67
C PHE A 201 10.20 15.17 -12.15
N ILE A 202 8.91 15.33 -11.86
CA ILE A 202 7.85 14.44 -12.34
C ILE A 202 7.92 14.39 -13.87
N GLN A 203 7.88 15.54 -14.55
CA GLN A 203 7.87 15.60 -16.02
C GLN A 203 9.08 14.91 -16.64
N ARG A 204 10.29 15.12 -16.09
CA ARG A 204 11.50 14.42 -16.57
C ARG A 204 11.40 12.91 -16.38
N LYS A 205 10.85 12.48 -15.24
CA LYS A 205 10.64 11.06 -14.94
C LYS A 205 9.59 10.44 -15.85
N GLU A 206 8.49 11.14 -16.12
CA GLU A 206 7.49 10.70 -17.10
C GLU A 206 8.08 10.51 -18.48
N ASN A 207 8.84 11.50 -18.96
CA ASN A 207 9.46 11.46 -20.28
C ASN A 207 10.42 10.26 -20.38
N THR A 208 11.22 10.03 -19.34
CA THR A 208 12.11 8.87 -19.26
C THR A 208 11.33 7.55 -19.32
N HIS A 209 10.25 7.43 -18.53
CA HIS A 209 9.42 6.22 -18.51
C HIS A 209 8.68 5.98 -19.83
N LYS A 210 8.22 7.04 -20.51
CA LYS A 210 7.60 6.97 -21.82
C LYS A 210 8.58 6.44 -22.86
N VAL A 211 9.82 6.95 -22.88
CA VAL A 211 10.88 6.50 -23.80
C VAL A 211 11.28 5.05 -23.54
N THR A 212 11.35 4.64 -22.27
CA THR A 212 11.74 3.28 -21.87
C THR A 212 10.58 2.27 -21.85
N GLY A 213 9.35 2.71 -22.10
CA GLY A 213 8.16 1.86 -22.15
C GLY A 213 7.66 1.36 -20.78
N ILE A 214 8.11 1.96 -19.68
CA ILE A 214 7.73 1.62 -18.29
C ILE A 214 6.72 2.63 -17.69
N ASN A 215 5.99 3.34 -18.54
CA ASN A 215 4.90 4.26 -18.18
C ASN A 215 3.55 3.54 -18.00
N ARG A 216 3.58 2.26 -17.64
CA ARG A 216 2.42 1.39 -17.40
C ARG A 216 2.77 0.32 -16.38
N GLU A 217 1.76 -0.29 -15.76
CA GLU A 217 1.99 -1.44 -14.90
C GLU A 217 2.55 -2.62 -15.70
N ILE A 218 3.57 -3.27 -15.14
CA ILE A 218 4.15 -4.53 -15.60
C ILE A 218 3.87 -5.53 -14.49
N LYS A 219 2.87 -6.38 -14.70
CA LYS A 219 2.40 -7.31 -13.68
C LYS A 219 3.45 -8.37 -13.40
N ARG A 220 3.53 -8.80 -12.14
CA ARG A 220 4.32 -9.98 -11.77
C ARG A 220 3.75 -11.19 -12.50
N HIS A 221 4.59 -11.89 -13.26
CA HIS A 221 4.19 -13.18 -13.82
C HIS A 221 3.96 -14.14 -12.64
N ALA A 222 2.84 -14.88 -12.68
CA ALA A 222 2.58 -15.97 -11.76
C ALA A 222 3.46 -17.17 -12.13
N THR A 223 4.77 -17.02 -11.97
CA THR A 223 5.68 -18.15 -11.82
C THR A 223 5.67 -18.50 -10.34
N ASP A 224 5.47 -19.78 -10.05
CA ASP A 224 5.37 -20.35 -8.72
C ASP A 224 6.31 -19.66 -7.73
N SER A 225 5.76 -19.36 -6.56
CA SER A 225 6.48 -18.90 -5.38
C SER A 225 7.66 -19.83 -5.05
N ASN A 226 8.79 -19.67 -5.75
CA ASN A 226 10.16 -20.14 -5.47
C ASN A 226 11.15 -20.15 -6.65
N SER A 227 10.83 -19.69 -7.87
CA SER A 227 11.85 -19.67 -8.94
C SER A 227 12.77 -18.44 -8.84
N ALA A 228 13.61 -18.40 -7.80
CA ALA A 228 14.86 -17.64 -7.89
C ALA A 228 15.67 -18.22 -9.06
N SER A 229 15.95 -17.41 -10.07
CA SER A 229 16.87 -17.83 -11.12
C SER A 229 18.28 -17.80 -10.53
N PHE A 230 18.88 -18.97 -10.36
CA PHE A 230 20.26 -19.08 -9.92
C PHE A 230 21.16 -18.96 -11.15
N HIS A 231 21.87 -17.86 -11.24
CA HIS A 231 22.92 -17.62 -12.24
C HIS A 231 24.29 -17.55 -11.57
#